data_AF-A0A0G4GSC0-F1
#
_entry.id   AF-A0A0G4GSC0-F1
#
_cell.length_a   1.000
_cell.length_b   1.000
_cell.length_c   1.000
_cell.angle_alpha   90.00
_cell.angle_beta   90.00
_cell.angle_gamma   90.00
#
_symmetry.space_group_name_H-M   'P 1'
#
loop_
_entity.id
_entity.type
_entity.pdbx_description
1 polymer ?
#
loop_
_entity_poly.entity_id
_entity_poly.type
_entity_poly.pdbx_seq_one_letter_code
_entity_poly.pdbx_strand_id
1 'polypeptide(L)'
;MALSQGMQRYIPGYVNNLTNNLILLWVITLLALASVVSGLKAGIKFLSELCFVLGNFILIVVLFADDTWYILNIYVQNLGLYFQQLLAIGTHTDAFVQLGLSSDGAGANPTWMNDWTLFYWGWWTAFAPFVGLFIARISRGRSIKQVIAGAMAAPVVYTFFWFSVFGGAGLRMEREAALQGIDCDTPVDGASLVRLSCRKTTDMWYDVLGHYDGLGYLLCILSLVALLIYFLTTNDSGSLIIDSLADNGNIHTTVLTRVFWALTEGATATALSVAGGEAALSALQTGAIVTGCIFTVVLGYMCASLLRICRIIKGDIQMYPWQ
;
A
#
# COMPACT_ATOMS: atom_id res chain seq x y z
N MET A 1 3.90 -12.18 -0.64
CA MET A 1 3.75 -12.50 -2.08
C MET A 1 4.84 -11.83 -2.90
N ALA A 2 4.90 -10.50 -3.01
CA ALA A 2 5.96 -9.81 -3.77
C ALA A 2 7.39 -10.23 -3.36
N LEU A 3 7.69 -10.28 -2.05
CA LEU A 3 9.01 -10.72 -1.57
C LEU A 3 9.40 -12.14 -2.04
N SER A 4 8.44 -13.07 -2.00
CA SER A 4 8.65 -14.44 -2.47
C SER A 4 8.89 -14.50 -3.98
N GLN A 5 8.16 -13.68 -4.75
CA GLN A 5 8.38 -13.59 -6.19
C GLN A 5 9.78 -13.07 -6.53
N GLY A 6 10.25 -12.03 -5.85
CA GLY A 6 11.61 -11.56 -6.05
C GLY A 6 12.66 -12.56 -5.55
N MET A 7 12.39 -13.31 -4.47
CA MET A 7 13.27 -14.40 -4.03
C MET A 7 13.37 -15.51 -5.08
N GLN A 8 12.26 -15.90 -5.72
CA GLN A 8 12.27 -16.88 -6.81
C GLN A 8 13.18 -16.46 -7.97
N ARG A 9 13.20 -15.16 -8.30
CA ARG A 9 13.98 -14.64 -9.41
C ARG A 9 15.49 -14.66 -9.17
N TYR A 10 15.93 -14.52 -7.91
CA TYR A 10 17.34 -14.28 -7.59
C TYR A 10 17.97 -15.32 -6.65
N ILE A 11 17.19 -16.21 -6.05
CA ILE A 11 17.68 -17.29 -5.21
C ILE A 11 17.49 -18.61 -5.97
N PRO A 12 18.58 -19.21 -6.50
CA PRO A 12 18.51 -20.48 -7.21
C PRO A 12 17.87 -21.56 -6.32
N GLY A 13 16.86 -22.25 -6.85
CA GLY A 13 16.15 -23.32 -6.14
C GLY A 13 15.01 -22.86 -5.23
N TYR A 14 14.76 -21.55 -5.08
CA TYR A 14 13.57 -21.08 -4.40
C TYR A 14 12.34 -21.23 -5.29
N VAL A 15 11.34 -21.98 -4.82
CA VAL A 15 10.06 -22.15 -5.51
C VAL A 15 9.00 -21.31 -4.82
N ASN A 16 8.32 -20.44 -5.56
CA ASN A 16 7.17 -19.70 -5.02
C ASN A 16 5.95 -20.64 -4.94
N ASN A 17 5.75 -21.21 -3.76
CA ASN A 17 4.56 -21.98 -3.42
C ASN A 17 3.97 -21.48 -2.09
N LEU A 18 2.74 -21.89 -1.79
CA LEU A 18 2.04 -21.45 -0.57
C LEU A 18 2.86 -21.75 0.69
N THR A 19 3.46 -22.93 0.80
CA THR A 19 4.27 -23.33 1.96
C THR A 19 5.45 -22.41 2.18
N ASN A 20 6.22 -22.08 1.14
CA ASN A 20 7.37 -21.19 1.21
C ASN A 20 6.95 -19.75 1.51
N ASN A 21 5.79 -19.31 1.01
CA ASN A 21 5.19 -18.02 1.36
C ASN A 21 4.86 -17.93 2.85
N LEU A 22 4.29 -19.00 3.42
CA LEU A 22 3.97 -19.06 4.85
C LEU A 22 5.22 -19.14 5.72
N ILE A 23 6.23 -19.93 5.34
CA ILE A 23 7.51 -19.98 6.05
C ILE A 23 8.14 -18.59 6.09
N LEU A 24 8.19 -17.91 4.94
CA LEU A 24 8.72 -16.56 4.83
C LEU A 24 7.96 -15.57 5.70
N LEU A 25 6.62 -15.63 5.71
CA LEU A 25 5.79 -14.80 6.57
C LEU A 25 6.13 -14.99 8.05
N TRP A 26 6.23 -16.23 8.52
CA TRP A 26 6.55 -16.52 9.92
C TRP A 26 7.99 -16.15 10.29
N VAL A 27 8.95 -16.37 9.40
CA VAL A 27 10.34 -15.93 9.60
C VAL A 27 10.40 -14.42 9.79
N ILE A 28 9.72 -13.65 8.95
CA ILE A 28 9.72 -12.18 9.06
C ILE A 28 8.96 -11.74 10.33
N THR A 29 7.86 -12.39 10.66
CA THR A 29 7.09 -12.11 11.89
C THR A 29 7.98 -12.35 13.13
N LEU A 30 8.75 -13.43 13.16
CA LEU A 30 9.69 -13.73 14.26
C LEU A 30 10.85 -12.74 14.33
N LEU A 31 11.37 -12.28 13.19
CA LEU A 31 12.38 -11.23 13.14
C LEU A 31 11.83 -9.89 13.69
N ALA A 32 10.59 -9.54 13.32
CA ALA A 32 9.92 -8.37 13.87
C ALA A 32 9.73 -8.50 15.39
N LEU A 33 9.32 -9.67 15.87
CA LEU A 33 9.17 -9.96 17.30
C LEU A 33 10.50 -9.84 18.06
N ALA A 34 11.61 -10.33 17.49
CA ALA A 34 12.93 -10.13 18.08
C ALA A 34 13.29 -8.64 18.21
N SER A 35 12.91 -7.82 17.23
CA SER A 35 13.04 -6.36 17.30
C SER A 35 12.17 -5.74 18.41
N VAL A 36 10.92 -6.20 18.56
CA VAL A 36 10.01 -5.74 19.64
C VAL A 36 10.59 -6.07 21.02
N VAL A 37 11.04 -7.30 21.23
CA VAL A 37 11.55 -7.81 22.51
C VAL A 37 12.87 -7.14 22.89
N SER A 38 13.74 -6.89 21.93
CA SER A 38 15.02 -6.19 22.15
C SER A 38 14.85 -4.70 22.50
N GLY A 39 13.65 -4.14 22.37
CA GLY A 39 13.35 -2.79 22.83
C GLY A 39 14.10 -1.69 22.07
N LEU A 40 14.60 -2.00 20.87
CA LEU A 40 15.37 -1.10 20.00
C LEU A 40 14.46 -0.02 19.40
N LYS A 41 13.93 0.89 20.23
CA LYS A 41 13.18 2.07 19.79
C LYS A 41 13.97 2.91 18.78
N ALA A 42 15.30 2.96 18.93
CA ALA A 42 16.20 3.59 17.97
C ALA A 42 16.33 2.78 16.66
N GLY A 43 16.28 1.46 16.73
CA GLY A 43 16.38 0.56 15.58
C GLY A 43 15.17 0.66 14.64
N ILE A 44 13.96 0.71 15.19
CA ILE A 44 12.72 0.86 14.38
C ILE A 44 12.70 2.19 13.62
N LYS A 45 13.07 3.28 14.30
CA LYS A 45 13.17 4.60 13.66
C LYS A 45 14.20 4.56 12.53
N PHE A 46 15.39 4.01 12.79
CA PHE A 46 16.44 3.88 11.79
C PHE A 46 16.00 3.01 10.60
N LEU A 47 15.35 1.86 10.84
CA LEU A 47 14.83 0.99 9.77
C LEU A 47 13.77 1.71 8.93
N SER A 48 12.87 2.48 9.55
CA SER A 48 11.84 3.24 8.82
C SER A 48 12.46 4.34 7.97
N GLU A 49 13.43 5.09 8.51
CA GLU A 49 14.19 6.10 7.75
C GLU A 49 14.98 5.47 6.61
N LEU A 50 15.65 4.34 6.86
CA LEU A 50 16.39 3.58 5.84
C LEU A 50 15.45 3.09 4.73
N CYS A 51 14.29 2.55 5.08
CA CYS A 51 13.29 2.13 4.10
C CYS A 51 12.84 3.29 3.22
N PHE A 52 12.56 4.45 3.82
CA PHE A 52 12.17 5.65 3.09
C PHE A 52 13.30 6.13 2.16
N VAL A 53 14.54 6.16 2.64
CA VAL A 53 15.71 6.52 1.84
C VAL A 53 15.93 5.54 0.68
N LEU A 54 15.83 4.23 0.92
CA LEU A 54 15.94 3.21 -0.12
C LEU A 54 14.84 3.36 -1.18
N GLY A 55 13.59 3.58 -0.76
CA GLY A 55 12.48 3.82 -1.68
C GLY A 55 12.69 5.06 -2.56
N ASN A 56 13.13 6.17 -1.96
CA ASN A 56 13.46 7.39 -2.71
C ASN A 56 14.69 7.21 -3.61
N PHE A 57 15.69 6.45 -3.16
CA PHE A 57 16.85 6.12 -3.99
C PHE A 57 16.43 5.35 -5.24
N ILE A 58 15.62 4.30 -5.09
CA ILE A 58 15.08 3.54 -6.23
C ILE A 58 14.27 4.46 -7.15
N LEU A 59 13.39 5.30 -6.59
CA LEU A 59 12.60 6.26 -7.36
C LEU A 59 13.48 7.21 -8.19
N ILE A 60 14.51 7.79 -7.57
CA ILE A 60 15.41 8.73 -8.24
C ILE A 60 16.24 8.03 -9.32
N VAL A 61 16.73 6.82 -9.05
CA VAL A 61 17.48 6.05 -10.05
C VAL A 61 16.58 5.73 -11.24
N VAL A 62 15.35 5.27 -11.01
CA VAL A 62 14.40 4.98 -12.10
C VAL A 62 14.06 6.25 -12.90
N LEU A 63 13.83 7.38 -12.24
CA LEU A 63 13.55 8.66 -12.91
C LEU A 63 14.65 9.07 -13.91
N PHE A 64 15.92 8.82 -13.58
CA PHE A 64 17.07 9.20 -14.42
C PHE A 64 17.56 8.08 -15.35
N ALA A 65 17.32 6.81 -15.00
CA ALA A 65 17.67 5.66 -15.84
C ALA A 65 16.65 5.45 -16.97
N ASP A 66 15.41 5.87 -16.76
CA ASP A 66 14.37 5.91 -17.79
C ASP A 66 14.42 7.23 -18.59
N ASP A 67 13.49 7.43 -19.53
CA ASP A 67 13.30 8.71 -20.20
C ASP A 67 12.69 9.74 -19.21
N THR A 68 13.58 10.52 -18.59
CA THR A 68 13.21 11.57 -17.63
C THR A 68 12.24 12.57 -18.24
N TRP A 69 12.37 12.91 -19.53
CA TRP A 69 11.49 13.87 -20.18
C TRP A 69 10.08 13.32 -20.31
N TYR A 70 9.96 12.06 -20.72
CA TYR A 70 8.69 11.35 -20.75
C TYR A 70 8.01 11.30 -19.38
N ILE A 71 8.75 10.94 -18.32
CA ILE A 71 8.20 10.85 -16.95
C ILE A 71 7.72 12.23 -16.47
N LEU A 72 8.49 13.29 -16.69
CA LEU A 72 8.10 14.65 -16.30
C LEU A 72 6.86 15.14 -17.08
N ASN A 73 6.75 14.80 -18.37
CA ASN A 73 5.55 15.09 -19.16
C ASN A 73 4.33 14.35 -18.63
N ILE A 74 4.47 13.04 -18.33
CA ILE A 74 3.39 12.25 -17.74
C ILE A 74 2.96 12.81 -16.39
N TYR A 75 3.89 13.26 -15.56
CA TYR A 75 3.56 13.84 -14.26
C TYR A 75 2.65 15.07 -14.40
N VAL A 76 2.99 16.00 -15.30
CA VAL A 76 2.17 17.19 -15.58
C VAL A 76 0.82 16.80 -16.18
N GLN A 77 0.81 15.86 -17.13
CA GLN A 77 -0.41 15.41 -17.78
C GLN A 77 -1.36 14.67 -16.83
N ASN A 78 -0.84 13.79 -15.96
CA ASN A 78 -1.61 13.05 -14.97
C ASN A 78 -2.27 13.98 -13.95
N LEU A 79 -1.56 15.03 -13.51
CA LEU A 79 -2.15 16.04 -12.63
C LEU A 79 -3.34 16.73 -13.29
N GLY A 80 -3.19 17.18 -14.54
CA GLY A 80 -4.27 17.81 -15.29
C GLY A 80 -5.47 16.87 -15.48
N LEU A 81 -5.20 15.61 -15.87
CA LEU A 81 -6.23 14.60 -16.08
C LEU A 81 -6.98 14.27 -14.79
N TYR A 82 -6.27 14.12 -13.67
CA TYR A 82 -6.88 13.85 -12.37
C TYR A 82 -7.86 14.94 -11.96
N PHE A 83 -7.48 16.22 -12.09
CA PHE A 83 -8.40 17.32 -11.77
C PHE A 83 -9.58 17.40 -12.71
N GLN A 84 -9.39 17.11 -13.99
CA GLN A 84 -10.47 17.05 -14.98
C GLN A 84 -11.48 15.94 -14.66
N GLN A 85 -10.99 14.76 -14.24
CA GLN A 85 -11.81 13.57 -14.04
C GLN A 85 -12.25 13.34 -12.59
N LEU A 86 -11.87 14.22 -11.65
CA LEU A 86 -12.11 14.04 -10.22
C LEU A 86 -13.57 13.75 -9.88
N LEU A 87 -14.50 14.52 -10.44
CA LEU A 87 -15.93 14.31 -10.21
C LEU A 87 -16.43 13.03 -10.88
N ALA A 88 -16.01 12.77 -12.12
CA ALA A 88 -16.44 11.60 -12.88
C ALA A 88 -16.02 10.29 -12.22
N ILE A 89 -14.74 10.19 -11.80
CA ILE A 89 -14.20 9.02 -11.08
C ILE A 89 -14.79 8.96 -9.67
N GLY A 90 -14.96 10.11 -8.99
CA GLY A 90 -15.51 10.18 -7.64
C GLY A 90 -16.96 9.74 -7.51
N THR A 91 -17.76 9.84 -8.58
CA THR A 91 -19.16 9.38 -8.62
C THR A 91 -19.36 8.14 -9.49
N HIS A 92 -18.28 7.45 -9.86
CA HIS A 92 -18.38 6.24 -10.66
C HIS A 92 -18.96 5.10 -9.81
N THR A 93 -19.96 4.38 -10.32
CA THR A 93 -20.68 3.31 -9.59
C THR A 93 -20.92 2.05 -10.44
N ASP A 94 -20.36 1.98 -11.65
CA ASP A 94 -20.58 0.88 -12.61
C ASP A 94 -22.07 0.57 -12.92
N ALA A 95 -22.98 1.51 -12.68
CA ALA A 95 -24.43 1.26 -12.82
C ALA A 95 -24.86 0.77 -14.22
N PHE A 96 -24.20 1.24 -15.29
CA PHE A 96 -24.48 0.80 -16.66
C PHE A 96 -23.77 -0.52 -17.01
N VAL A 97 -22.54 -0.71 -16.51
CA VAL A 97 -21.74 -1.93 -16.67
C VAL A 97 -22.47 -3.13 -16.04
N GLN A 98 -23.16 -2.92 -14.92
CA GLN A 98 -24.00 -3.95 -14.28
C GLN A 98 -25.13 -4.48 -15.18
N LEU A 99 -25.57 -3.70 -16.19
CA LEU A 99 -26.57 -4.11 -17.18
C LEU A 99 -25.95 -4.82 -18.40
N GLY A 100 -24.64 -5.11 -18.38
CA GLY A 100 -23.92 -5.71 -19.50
C GLY A 100 -23.58 -4.72 -20.62
N LEU A 101 -23.82 -3.42 -20.42
CA LEU A 101 -23.57 -2.36 -21.38
C LEU A 101 -22.34 -1.57 -20.93
N SER A 102 -21.19 -1.78 -21.58
CA SER A 102 -20.02 -0.93 -21.42
C SER A 102 -20.07 0.22 -22.44
N SER A 103 -19.65 1.42 -22.04
CA SER A 103 -19.64 2.60 -22.92
C SER A 103 -18.65 2.50 -24.07
N ASP A 104 -17.69 1.59 -23.98
CA ASP A 104 -16.61 1.34 -24.95
C ASP A 104 -16.84 0.10 -25.83
N GLY A 105 -17.93 -0.65 -25.61
CA GLY A 105 -18.23 -1.87 -26.36
C GLY A 105 -17.27 -3.04 -26.10
N ALA A 106 -16.33 -2.92 -25.16
CA ALA A 106 -15.30 -3.93 -24.85
C ALA A 106 -15.79 -5.07 -23.95
N GLY A 107 -17.08 -5.09 -23.59
CA GLY A 107 -17.62 -6.00 -22.61
C GLY A 107 -17.49 -5.42 -21.20
N ALA A 108 -18.60 -5.37 -20.48
CA ALA A 108 -18.65 -4.90 -19.11
C ALA A 108 -18.05 -5.97 -18.18
N ASN A 109 -16.89 -5.71 -17.56
CA ASN A 109 -16.49 -6.49 -16.39
C ASN A 109 -17.14 -5.88 -15.14
N PRO A 110 -18.19 -6.51 -14.57
CA PRO A 110 -18.89 -5.96 -13.41
C PRO A 110 -18.05 -5.98 -12.12
N THR A 111 -16.82 -6.52 -12.14
CA THR A 111 -15.95 -6.60 -10.95
C THR A 111 -14.97 -5.44 -10.81
N TRP A 112 -14.81 -4.57 -11.82
CA TRP A 112 -13.77 -3.53 -11.80
C TRP A 112 -13.85 -2.64 -10.56
N MET A 113 -15.06 -2.15 -10.22
CA MET A 113 -15.26 -1.35 -9.02
C MET A 113 -14.89 -2.10 -7.72
N ASN A 114 -15.16 -3.41 -7.64
CA ASN A 114 -14.85 -4.24 -6.48
C ASN A 114 -13.34 -4.44 -6.33
N ASP A 115 -12.66 -4.74 -7.43
CA ASP A 115 -11.23 -5.10 -7.46
C ASP A 115 -10.32 -3.89 -7.18
N TRP A 116 -10.79 -2.68 -7.50
CA TRP A 116 -10.01 -1.44 -7.39
C TRP A 116 -10.59 -0.46 -6.38
N THR A 117 -11.64 0.25 -6.76
CA THR A 117 -12.14 1.41 -5.99
C THR A 117 -12.66 1.02 -4.62
N LEU A 118 -13.56 0.03 -4.53
CA LEU A 118 -14.11 -0.42 -3.25
C LEU A 118 -13.07 -1.12 -2.39
N PHE A 119 -12.16 -1.89 -3.00
CA PHE A 119 -11.01 -2.44 -2.29
C PHE A 119 -10.17 -1.33 -1.64
N TYR A 120 -9.76 -0.30 -2.39
CA TYR A 120 -8.96 0.78 -1.81
C TYR A 120 -9.75 1.59 -0.77
N TRP A 121 -11.03 1.90 -0.99
CA TRP A 121 -11.86 2.53 0.05
C TRP A 121 -11.95 1.68 1.32
N GLY A 122 -12.18 0.38 1.18
CA GLY A 122 -12.23 -0.56 2.30
C GLY A 122 -10.90 -0.65 3.05
N TRP A 123 -9.80 -0.74 2.31
CA TRP A 123 -8.45 -0.75 2.87
C TRP A 123 -8.16 0.55 3.63
N TRP A 124 -8.31 1.72 3.00
CA TRP A 124 -7.96 2.99 3.64
C TRP A 124 -8.83 3.29 4.86
N THR A 125 -10.13 2.93 4.83
CA THR A 125 -11.03 3.09 5.99
C THR A 125 -10.67 2.15 7.14
N ALA A 126 -10.33 0.89 6.86
CA ALA A 126 -9.83 -0.06 7.87
C ALA A 126 -8.50 0.40 8.49
N PHE A 127 -7.64 1.07 7.71
CA PHE A 127 -6.36 1.62 8.17
C PHE A 127 -6.46 2.99 8.87
N ALA A 128 -7.61 3.67 8.77
CA ALA A 128 -7.77 5.03 9.28
C ALA A 128 -7.47 5.20 10.79
N PRO A 129 -7.88 4.28 11.71
CA PRO A 129 -7.56 4.41 13.13
C PRO A 129 -6.05 4.40 13.40
N PHE A 130 -5.33 3.53 12.69
CA PHE A 130 -3.89 3.39 12.79
C PHE A 130 -3.16 4.67 12.36
N VAL A 131 -3.46 5.14 11.15
CA VAL A 131 -2.84 6.36 10.58
C VAL A 131 -3.26 7.60 11.37
N GLY A 132 -4.52 7.67 11.80
CA GLY A 132 -5.05 8.78 12.58
C GLY A 132 -4.32 8.98 13.91
N LEU A 133 -4.07 7.90 14.65
CA LEU A 133 -3.33 7.97 15.91
C LEU A 133 -1.86 8.36 15.69
N PHE A 134 -1.24 7.86 14.62
CA PHE A 134 0.10 8.26 14.24
C PHE A 134 0.20 9.76 13.93
N ILE A 135 -0.68 10.27 13.06
CA ILE A 135 -0.74 11.71 12.70
C ILE A 135 -1.01 12.56 13.94
N ALA A 136 -1.92 12.15 14.82
CA ALA A 136 -2.23 12.87 16.05
C ALA A 136 -0.99 13.02 16.96
N ARG A 137 -0.16 11.98 17.07
CA ARG A 137 1.06 11.98 17.89
C ARG A 137 2.12 12.94 17.35
N ILE A 138 2.40 12.92 16.04
CA ILE A 138 3.41 13.79 15.44
C ILE A 138 2.92 15.25 15.27
N SER A 139 1.62 15.48 15.44
CA SER A 139 0.99 16.79 15.25
C SER A 139 0.77 17.58 16.55
N ARG A 140 1.33 17.15 17.69
CA ARG A 140 1.16 17.83 18.98
C ARG A 140 1.60 19.30 18.88
N GLY A 141 0.71 20.22 19.27
CA GLY A 141 0.96 21.67 19.24
C GLY A 141 0.73 22.35 17.89
N ARG A 142 0.23 21.63 16.87
CA ARG A 142 -0.18 22.20 15.58
C ARG A 142 -1.66 22.58 15.59
N SER A 143 -2.03 23.61 14.82
CA SER A 143 -3.44 23.95 14.59
C SER A 143 -4.11 22.90 13.69
N ILE A 144 -5.42 22.72 13.83
CA ILE A 144 -6.21 21.77 13.00
C ILE A 144 -5.97 22.03 11.50
N LYS A 145 -5.94 23.30 11.08
CA LYS A 145 -5.68 23.68 9.69
C LYS A 145 -4.31 23.23 9.19
N GLN A 146 -3.26 23.37 10.01
CA GLN A 146 -1.91 22.90 9.67
C GLN A 146 -1.84 21.37 9.58
N VAL A 147 -2.54 20.67 10.48
CA VAL A 147 -2.59 19.20 10.45
C VAL A 147 -3.27 18.71 9.17
N ILE A 148 -4.43 19.27 8.82
CA ILE A 148 -5.15 18.89 7.60
C ILE A 148 -4.30 19.20 6.36
N ALA A 149 -3.76 20.41 6.25
CA ALA A 149 -2.96 20.81 5.09
C ALA A 149 -1.69 19.95 4.95
N GLY A 150 -0.99 19.68 6.05
CA GLY A 150 0.22 18.84 6.04
C GLY A 150 -0.08 17.38 5.72
N ALA A 151 -1.13 16.81 6.33
CA ALA A 151 -1.53 15.43 6.13
C ALA A 151 -2.08 15.16 4.72
N MET A 152 -2.63 16.17 4.04
CA MET A 152 -3.12 16.03 2.66
C MET A 152 -2.04 16.37 1.63
N ALA A 153 -1.35 17.51 1.76
CA ALA A 153 -0.54 18.04 0.66
C ALA A 153 0.72 17.18 0.38
N ALA A 154 1.50 16.85 1.41
CA ALA A 154 2.76 16.14 1.20
C ALA A 154 2.56 14.71 0.68
N PRO A 155 1.66 13.88 1.24
CA PRO A 155 1.41 12.54 0.71
C PRO A 155 0.85 12.57 -0.71
N VAL A 156 -0.10 13.47 -1.01
CA VAL A 156 -0.70 13.55 -2.35
C VAL A 156 0.34 13.84 -3.42
N VAL A 157 1.20 14.86 -3.22
CA VAL A 157 2.27 15.19 -4.17
C VAL A 157 3.24 14.03 -4.34
N TYR A 158 3.64 13.40 -3.25
CA TYR A 158 4.52 12.23 -3.28
C TYR A 158 3.88 11.06 -4.05
N THR A 159 2.60 10.78 -3.83
CA THR A 159 1.86 9.72 -4.52
C THR A 159 1.74 9.98 -6.01
N PHE A 160 1.42 11.21 -6.43
CA PHE A 160 1.42 11.57 -7.86
C PHE A 160 2.77 11.33 -8.49
N PHE A 161 3.85 11.73 -7.80
CA PHE A 161 5.19 11.56 -8.32
C PHE A 161 5.59 10.08 -8.40
N TRP A 162 5.34 9.31 -7.35
CA TRP A 162 5.61 7.87 -7.29
C TRP A 162 4.91 7.11 -8.43
N PHE A 163 3.61 7.32 -8.62
CA PHE A 163 2.87 6.66 -9.70
C PHE A 163 3.23 7.17 -11.08
N SER A 164 3.66 8.43 -11.22
CA SER A 164 4.13 8.94 -12.52
C SER A 164 5.48 8.35 -12.91
N VAL A 165 6.39 8.13 -11.96
CA VAL A 165 7.70 7.48 -12.21
C VAL A 165 7.50 6.01 -12.53
N PHE A 166 6.98 5.20 -11.59
CA PHE A 166 6.90 3.76 -11.78
C PHE A 166 5.77 3.33 -12.72
N GLY A 167 4.61 3.97 -12.63
CA GLY A 167 3.48 3.71 -13.53
C GLY A 167 3.76 4.21 -14.94
N GLY A 168 4.42 5.37 -15.08
CA GLY A 168 4.90 5.86 -16.37
C GLY A 168 5.91 4.91 -17.00
N ALA A 169 6.95 4.49 -16.26
CA ALA A 169 7.93 3.51 -16.73
C ALA A 169 7.26 2.19 -17.18
N GLY A 170 6.31 1.68 -16.40
CA GLY A 170 5.54 0.49 -16.78
C GLY A 170 4.69 0.68 -18.05
N LEU A 171 4.00 1.82 -18.18
CA LEU A 171 3.22 2.12 -19.39
C LEU A 171 4.09 2.28 -20.63
N ARG A 172 5.29 2.87 -20.48
CA ARG A 172 6.28 2.96 -21.57
C ARG A 172 6.74 1.57 -22.00
N MET A 173 7.11 0.72 -21.04
CA MET A 173 7.49 -0.67 -21.29
C MET A 173 6.40 -1.45 -22.04
N GLU A 174 5.15 -1.38 -21.58
CA GLU A 174 4.02 -2.06 -22.25
C GLU A 174 3.86 -1.59 -23.70
N ARG A 175 3.96 -0.27 -23.93
CA ARG A 175 3.85 0.30 -25.27
C ARG A 175 5.02 -0.07 -26.18
N GLU A 176 6.24 -0.02 -25.67
CA GLU A 176 7.44 -0.41 -26.42
C GLU A 176 7.41 -1.89 -26.78
N ALA A 177 6.98 -2.76 -25.84
CA ALA A 177 6.80 -4.18 -26.10
C ALA A 177 5.79 -4.41 -27.23
N ALA A 178 4.64 -3.73 -27.18
CA ALA A 178 3.62 -3.83 -28.22
C ALA A 178 4.11 -3.33 -29.58
N LEU A 179 4.89 -2.23 -29.63
CA LEU A 179 5.46 -1.70 -30.88
C LEU A 179 6.51 -2.62 -31.50
N GLN A 180 7.22 -3.41 -30.68
CA GLN A 180 8.20 -4.39 -31.13
C GLN A 180 7.58 -5.75 -31.48
N GLY A 181 6.25 -5.90 -31.39
CA GLY A 181 5.55 -7.15 -31.67
C GLY A 181 5.79 -8.23 -30.61
N ILE A 182 6.14 -7.83 -29.38
CA ILE A 182 6.22 -8.75 -28.24
C ILE A 182 4.79 -9.00 -27.76
N ASP A 183 4.39 -10.26 -27.80
CA ASP A 183 3.06 -10.72 -27.39
C ASP A 183 3.16 -11.64 -26.17
N CYS A 184 2.01 -12.09 -25.64
CA CYS A 184 1.98 -12.94 -24.45
C CYS A 184 2.67 -14.30 -24.64
N ASP A 185 2.84 -14.74 -25.88
CA ASP A 185 3.50 -16.01 -26.24
C ASP A 185 5.02 -15.86 -26.41
N THR A 186 5.56 -14.64 -26.37
CA THR A 186 7.00 -14.41 -26.50
C THR A 186 7.73 -14.92 -25.24
N PRO A 187 8.77 -15.77 -25.37
CA PRO A 187 9.54 -16.24 -24.22
C PRO A 187 10.17 -15.07 -23.45
N VAL A 188 10.02 -15.10 -22.12
CA VAL A 188 10.44 -14.00 -21.22
C VAL A 188 11.80 -14.25 -20.58
N ASP A 189 12.36 -15.46 -20.71
CA ASP A 189 13.62 -15.81 -20.04
C ASP A 189 14.80 -14.97 -20.55
N GLY A 190 15.28 -14.07 -19.69
CA GLY A 190 16.37 -13.15 -20.00
C GLY A 190 15.98 -11.96 -20.89
N ALA A 191 14.68 -11.77 -21.17
CA ALA A 191 14.21 -10.64 -21.97
C ALA A 191 14.36 -9.33 -21.18
N SER A 192 14.98 -8.33 -21.80
CA SER A 192 15.06 -6.97 -21.23
C SER A 192 13.71 -6.25 -21.32
N LEU A 193 12.90 -6.53 -22.34
CA LEU A 193 11.60 -5.91 -22.58
C LEU A 193 10.50 -6.98 -22.56
N VAL A 194 9.41 -6.71 -21.84
CA VAL A 194 8.30 -7.64 -21.67
C VAL A 194 6.96 -6.94 -21.81
N ARG A 195 5.95 -7.67 -22.26
CA ARG A 195 4.57 -7.18 -22.28
C ARG A 195 3.93 -7.36 -20.90
N LEU A 196 3.88 -6.27 -20.12
CA LEU A 196 3.41 -6.28 -18.74
C LEU A 196 1.96 -6.77 -18.62
N SER A 197 1.09 -6.47 -19.59
CA SER A 197 -0.31 -6.94 -19.55
C SER A 197 -0.44 -8.47 -19.50
N CYS A 198 0.59 -9.21 -19.92
CA CYS A 198 0.64 -10.67 -19.92
C CYS A 198 1.32 -11.24 -18.65
N ARG A 199 1.76 -10.39 -17.73
CA ARG A 199 2.53 -10.77 -16.53
C ARG A 199 1.63 -10.82 -15.30
N LYS A 200 2.01 -11.64 -14.32
CA LYS A 200 1.36 -11.65 -13.01
C LYS A 200 1.66 -10.31 -12.31
N THR A 201 0.71 -9.80 -11.54
CA THR A 201 0.86 -8.52 -10.82
C THR A 201 2.11 -8.46 -9.92
N THR A 202 2.51 -9.60 -9.34
CA THR A 202 3.71 -9.69 -8.50
C THR A 202 5.02 -9.67 -9.28
N ASP A 203 4.99 -10.01 -10.57
CA ASP A 203 6.17 -10.02 -11.46
C ASP A 203 6.43 -8.65 -12.08
N MET A 204 5.35 -7.92 -12.41
CA MET A 204 5.42 -6.61 -13.08
C MET A 204 6.42 -5.65 -12.43
N TRP A 205 6.44 -5.59 -11.09
CA TRP A 205 7.38 -4.74 -10.36
C TRP A 205 8.85 -5.08 -10.66
N TYR A 206 9.19 -6.36 -10.64
CA TYR A 206 10.56 -6.82 -10.89
C TYR A 206 10.92 -6.81 -12.38
N ASP A 207 9.93 -6.94 -13.26
CA ASP A 207 10.12 -6.79 -14.70
C ASP A 207 10.45 -5.33 -15.04
N VAL A 208 9.70 -4.37 -14.48
CA VAL A 208 9.98 -2.92 -14.64
C VAL A 208 11.36 -2.56 -14.10
N LEU A 209 11.71 -2.97 -12.88
CA LEU A 209 13.02 -2.67 -12.32
C LEU A 209 14.15 -3.40 -13.05
N GLY A 210 13.90 -4.62 -13.53
CA GLY A 210 14.88 -5.46 -14.21
C GLY A 210 15.25 -4.99 -15.62
N HIS A 211 14.43 -4.13 -16.24
CA HIS A 211 14.61 -3.63 -17.60
C HIS A 211 15.81 -2.69 -17.77
N TYR A 212 16.25 -2.03 -16.70
CA TYR A 212 17.36 -1.09 -16.79
C TYR A 212 18.70 -1.83 -16.85
N ASP A 213 19.36 -1.76 -18.01
CA ASP A 213 20.64 -2.43 -18.26
C ASP A 213 21.70 -2.05 -17.20
N GLY A 214 22.37 -3.06 -16.62
CA GLY A 214 23.42 -2.90 -15.61
C GLY A 214 22.93 -2.50 -14.20
N LEU A 215 21.77 -1.87 -14.06
CA LEU A 215 21.19 -1.44 -12.77
C LEU A 215 20.06 -2.35 -12.28
N GLY A 216 19.40 -3.10 -13.16
CA GLY A 216 18.17 -3.82 -12.83
C GLY A 216 18.34 -4.87 -11.73
N TYR A 217 19.46 -5.61 -11.72
CA TYR A 217 19.79 -6.53 -10.62
C TYR A 217 19.88 -5.78 -9.28
N LEU A 218 20.62 -4.67 -9.24
CA LEU A 218 20.78 -3.85 -8.04
C LEU A 218 19.43 -3.32 -7.56
N LEU A 219 18.62 -2.76 -8.46
CA LEU A 219 17.30 -2.20 -8.13
C LEU A 219 16.36 -3.26 -7.57
N CYS A 220 16.33 -4.46 -8.15
CA CYS A 220 15.52 -5.56 -7.65
C CYS A 220 15.97 -6.02 -6.25
N ILE A 221 17.27 -6.18 -6.01
CA ILE A 221 17.80 -6.55 -4.68
C ILE A 221 17.50 -5.45 -3.65
N LEU A 222 17.71 -4.18 -4.00
CA LEU A 222 17.36 -3.06 -3.11
C LEU A 222 15.86 -3.03 -2.83
N SER A 223 15.00 -3.32 -3.82
CA SER A 223 13.56 -3.40 -3.62
C SER A 223 13.16 -4.56 -2.69
N LEU A 224 13.84 -5.72 -2.77
CA LEU A 224 13.63 -6.85 -1.85
C LEU A 224 13.98 -6.46 -0.41
N VAL A 225 15.13 -5.80 -0.22
CA VAL A 225 15.55 -5.31 1.09
C VAL A 225 14.58 -4.26 1.62
N ALA A 226 14.17 -3.30 0.77
CA ALA A 226 13.19 -2.28 1.15
C ALA A 226 11.84 -2.89 1.54
N LEU A 227 11.33 -3.87 0.79
CA LEU A 227 10.08 -4.58 1.10
C LEU A 227 10.18 -5.36 2.41
N LEU A 228 11.31 -5.99 2.69
CA LEU A 228 11.55 -6.68 3.96
C LEU A 228 11.52 -5.70 5.13
N ILE A 229 12.25 -4.59 5.03
CA ILE A 229 12.28 -3.56 6.09
C ILE A 229 10.91 -2.91 6.25
N TYR A 230 10.20 -2.64 5.15
CA TYR A 230 8.85 -2.09 5.18
C TYR A 230 7.90 -3.01 5.94
N PHE A 231 7.96 -4.32 5.69
CA PHE A 231 7.15 -5.29 6.41
C PHE A 231 7.50 -5.33 7.91
N LEU A 232 8.79 -5.37 8.25
CA LEU A 232 9.25 -5.36 9.65
C LEU A 232 8.76 -4.13 10.41
N THR A 233 8.92 -2.94 9.82
CA THR A 233 8.53 -1.66 10.43
C THR A 233 7.01 -1.49 10.52
N THR A 234 6.26 -1.97 9.52
CA THR A 234 4.79 -1.95 9.53
C THR A 234 4.23 -2.88 10.61
N ASN A 235 4.77 -4.10 10.75
CA ASN A 235 4.33 -5.05 11.77
C ASN A 235 4.63 -4.56 13.20
N ASP A 236 5.81 -3.96 13.41
CA ASP A 236 6.16 -3.38 14.71
C ASP A 236 5.27 -2.18 15.09
N SER A 237 5.09 -1.24 14.17
CA SER A 237 4.24 -0.07 14.41
C SER A 237 2.76 -0.47 14.55
N GLY A 238 2.27 -1.41 13.73
CA GLY A 238 0.92 -1.96 13.77
C GLY A 238 0.58 -2.56 15.14
N SER A 239 1.39 -3.53 15.57
CA SER A 239 1.20 -4.20 16.86
C SER A 239 1.22 -3.24 18.04
N LEU A 240 2.09 -2.22 18.03
CA LEU A 240 2.11 -1.17 19.06
C LEU A 240 0.79 -0.39 19.14
N ILE A 241 0.18 -0.05 17.99
CA ILE A 241 -1.06 0.72 17.97
C ILE A 241 -2.24 -0.14 18.41
N ILE A 242 -2.34 -1.39 17.95
CA ILE A 242 -3.41 -2.31 18.37
C ILE A 242 -3.33 -2.55 19.88
N ASP A 243 -2.12 -2.79 20.40
CA ASP A 243 -1.89 -2.96 21.82
C ASP A 243 -2.26 -1.71 22.63
N SER A 244 -1.92 -0.53 22.11
CA SER A 244 -2.31 0.75 22.73
C SER A 244 -3.82 0.94 22.77
N LEU A 245 -4.53 0.55 21.71
CA LEU A 245 -6.01 0.60 21.67
C LEU A 245 -6.64 -0.39 22.65
N ALA A 246 -6.04 -1.58 22.81
CA ALA A 246 -6.50 -2.59 23.77
C ALA A 246 -6.22 -2.20 25.23
N ASP A 247 -5.20 -1.38 25.49
CA ASP A 247 -4.82 -0.89 26.83
C ASP A 247 -5.34 0.54 27.10
N ASN A 248 -6.57 0.85 26.70
CA ASN A 248 -7.24 2.15 26.93
C ASN A 248 -6.43 3.38 26.45
N GLY A 249 -5.64 3.23 25.39
CA GLY A 249 -4.79 4.29 24.84
C GLY A 249 -3.42 4.44 25.52
N ASN A 250 -3.06 3.54 26.44
CA ASN A 250 -1.73 3.52 27.04
C ASN A 250 -0.67 3.24 25.97
N ILE A 251 0.42 3.99 26.00
CA ILE A 251 1.52 3.90 25.02
C ILE A 251 2.66 3.03 25.57
N HIS A 252 2.71 2.86 26.89
CA HIS A 252 3.69 2.06 27.62
C HIS A 252 3.10 0.70 27.97
N THR A 253 2.73 -0.04 26.92
CA THR A 253 2.22 -1.39 27.05
C THR A 253 3.34 -2.41 27.29
N THR A 254 2.98 -3.56 27.86
CA THR A 254 3.94 -4.63 28.17
C THR A 254 4.44 -5.32 26.90
N VAL A 255 5.66 -5.87 26.94
CA VAL A 255 6.21 -6.61 25.78
C VAL A 255 5.35 -7.83 25.44
N LEU A 256 4.77 -8.49 26.45
CA LEU A 256 3.96 -9.70 26.24
C LEU A 256 2.70 -9.41 25.40
N THR A 257 2.01 -8.31 25.68
CA THR A 257 0.80 -7.94 24.93
C THR A 257 1.15 -7.53 23.49
N ARG A 258 2.29 -6.87 23.26
CA ARG A 258 2.80 -6.60 21.89
C ARG A 258 3.11 -7.87 21.11
N VAL A 259 3.78 -8.83 21.75
CA VAL A 259 4.11 -10.12 21.14
C VAL A 259 2.83 -10.86 20.76
N PHE A 260 1.81 -10.84 21.62
CA PHE A 260 0.50 -11.41 21.32
C PHE A 260 -0.13 -10.79 20.06
N TRP A 261 -0.14 -9.46 19.94
CA TRP A 261 -0.73 -8.79 18.78
C TRP A 261 0.05 -9.04 17.49
N ALA A 262 1.39 -8.98 17.52
CA ALA A 262 2.23 -9.29 16.37
C ALA A 262 2.08 -10.75 15.90
N LEU A 263 1.94 -11.72 16.81
CA LEU A 263 1.63 -13.11 16.45
C LEU A 263 0.23 -13.25 15.87
N THR A 264 -0.75 -12.51 16.39
CA THR A 264 -2.14 -12.52 15.91
C THR A 264 -2.25 -11.93 14.51
N GLU A 265 -1.49 -10.89 14.19
CA GLU A 265 -1.36 -10.33 12.83
C GLU A 265 -0.81 -11.38 11.86
N GLY A 266 0.30 -12.03 12.20
CA GLY A 266 0.88 -13.12 11.40
C GLY A 266 -0.05 -14.32 11.22
N ALA A 267 -0.78 -14.69 12.28
CA ALA A 267 -1.79 -15.75 12.23
C ALA A 267 -2.98 -15.38 11.33
N THR A 268 -3.44 -14.13 11.38
CA THR A 268 -4.53 -13.64 10.52
C THR A 268 -4.10 -13.62 9.06
N ALA A 269 -2.89 -13.13 8.77
CA ALA A 269 -2.33 -13.15 7.43
C ALA A 269 -2.12 -14.59 6.91
N THR A 270 -1.73 -15.53 7.78
CA THR A 270 -1.68 -16.96 7.46
C THR A 270 -3.06 -17.50 7.12
N ALA A 271 -4.07 -17.23 7.96
CA ALA A 271 -5.44 -17.70 7.74
C ALA A 271 -6.01 -17.20 6.40
N LEU A 272 -5.82 -15.92 6.09
CA LEU A 272 -6.25 -15.33 4.81
C LEU A 272 -5.49 -15.91 3.61
N SER A 273 -4.18 -16.13 3.75
CA SER A 273 -3.36 -16.72 2.69
C SER A 273 -3.76 -18.18 2.40
N VAL A 274 -4.06 -18.95 3.45
CA VAL A 274 -4.50 -20.35 3.32
C VAL A 274 -5.93 -20.41 2.77
N ALA A 275 -6.84 -19.59 3.28
CA ALA A 275 -8.24 -19.57 2.83
C ALA A 275 -8.38 -19.17 1.36
N GLY A 276 -7.54 -18.23 0.88
CA GLY A 276 -7.58 -17.80 -0.51
C GLY A 276 -6.82 -18.72 -1.48
N GLY A 277 -5.89 -19.56 -1.02
CA GLY A 277 -5.11 -20.46 -1.87
C GLY A 277 -4.42 -19.74 -3.04
N GLU A 278 -4.73 -20.13 -4.27
CA GLU A 278 -4.22 -19.46 -5.49
C GLU A 278 -4.76 -18.03 -5.67
N ALA A 279 -5.94 -17.74 -5.10
CA ALA A 279 -6.58 -16.43 -5.10
C ALA A 279 -6.38 -15.70 -3.75
N ALA A 280 -5.25 -15.94 -3.07
CA ALA A 280 -4.95 -15.30 -1.79
C ALA A 280 -5.05 -13.76 -1.82
N LEU A 281 -4.75 -13.12 -2.96
CA LEU A 281 -4.96 -11.68 -3.13
C LEU A 281 -6.46 -11.30 -3.02
N SER A 282 -7.35 -12.05 -3.65
CA SER A 282 -8.80 -11.82 -3.59
C SER A 282 -9.36 -12.01 -2.18
N ALA A 283 -8.87 -13.02 -1.45
CA ALA A 283 -9.23 -13.22 -0.05
C ALA A 283 -8.79 -12.03 0.84
N LEU A 284 -7.57 -11.51 0.63
CA LEU A 284 -7.08 -10.32 1.31
C LEU A 284 -7.91 -9.07 0.97
N GLN A 285 -8.26 -8.87 -0.31
CA GLN A 285 -9.11 -7.76 -0.75
C GLN A 285 -10.50 -7.83 -0.11
N THR A 286 -11.12 -9.01 -0.11
CA THR A 286 -12.44 -9.22 0.49
C THR A 286 -12.43 -8.92 1.99
N GLY A 287 -11.40 -9.38 2.72
CA GLY A 287 -11.24 -9.07 4.15
C GLY A 287 -11.14 -7.57 4.42
N ALA A 288 -10.40 -6.84 3.57
CA ALA A 288 -10.29 -5.37 3.67
C ALA A 288 -11.63 -4.67 3.42
N ILE A 289 -12.42 -5.13 2.44
CA ILE A 289 -13.73 -4.55 2.12
C ILE A 289 -14.71 -4.74 3.28
N VAL A 290 -14.80 -5.96 3.82
CA VAL A 290 -15.73 -6.28 4.92
C VAL A 290 -15.40 -5.46 6.17
N THR A 291 -14.13 -5.42 6.56
CA THR A 291 -13.68 -4.65 7.73
C THR A 291 -13.82 -3.14 7.52
N GLY A 292 -13.48 -2.64 6.33
CA GLY A 292 -13.65 -1.24 5.96
C GLY A 292 -15.10 -0.78 5.96
N CYS A 293 -16.04 -1.64 5.57
CA CYS A 293 -17.48 -1.35 5.64
C CYS A 293 -17.93 -1.06 7.09
N ILE A 294 -17.51 -1.89 8.05
CA ILE A 294 -17.80 -1.69 9.48
C ILE A 294 -17.19 -0.36 9.95
N PHE A 295 -15.91 -0.13 9.63
CA PHE A 295 -15.22 1.09 10.04
C PHE A 295 -15.74 2.36 9.37
N THR A 296 -16.35 2.26 8.19
CA THR A 296 -16.99 3.41 7.52
C THR A 296 -18.12 3.98 8.38
N VAL A 297 -18.94 3.12 8.99
CA VAL A 297 -19.99 3.54 9.93
C VAL A 297 -19.37 4.23 11.17
N VAL A 298 -18.30 3.65 11.72
CA VAL A 298 -17.57 4.21 12.87
C VAL A 298 -16.99 5.59 12.53
N LEU A 299 -16.35 5.73 11.37
CA LEU A 299 -15.79 7.00 10.90
C LEU A 299 -16.88 8.06 10.72
N GLY A 300 -18.08 7.67 10.26
CA GLY A 300 -19.24 8.55 10.21
C GLY A 300 -19.60 9.13 11.59
N TYR A 301 -19.66 8.28 12.62
CA TYR A 301 -19.85 8.74 14.00
C TYR A 301 -18.69 9.61 14.51
N MET A 302 -17.45 9.28 14.15
CA MET A 302 -16.28 10.10 14.52
C MET A 302 -16.32 11.48 13.88
N CYS A 303 -16.76 11.62 12.63
CA CYS A 303 -16.96 12.92 11.99
C CYS A 303 -18.00 13.77 12.73
N ALA A 304 -19.13 13.16 13.11
CA ALA A 304 -20.16 13.84 13.91
C ALA A 304 -19.65 14.26 15.30
N SER A 305 -18.89 13.38 15.96
CA SER A 305 -18.25 13.65 17.26
C SER A 305 -17.23 14.79 17.15
N LEU A 306 -16.40 14.78 16.11
CA LEU A 306 -15.42 15.84 15.83
C LEU A 306 -16.10 17.19 15.60
N LEU A 307 -17.20 17.22 14.84
CA LEU A 307 -17.97 18.44 14.65
C LEU A 307 -18.55 18.96 15.97
N ARG A 308 -19.06 18.06 16.82
CA ARG A 308 -19.61 18.41 18.13
C ARG A 308 -18.54 18.98 19.06
N ILE A 309 -17.36 18.35 19.17
CA ILE A 309 -16.29 18.86 20.04
C ILE A 309 -15.76 20.22 19.54
N CYS A 310 -15.64 20.42 18.22
CA CYS A 310 -15.27 21.72 17.65
C CYS A 310 -16.27 22.82 18.01
N ARG A 311 -17.58 22.53 17.98
CA ARG A 311 -18.62 23.48 18.40
C ARG A 311 -18.57 23.77 19.90
N ILE A 312 -18.28 22.77 20.74
CA ILE A 312 -18.09 22.95 22.18
C ILE A 312 -16.89 23.86 22.46
N ILE A 313 -15.74 23.59 21.83
CA ILE A 313 -14.51 24.40 21.99
C ILE A 313 -14.73 25.84 21.54
N LYS A 314 -15.53 26.07 20.48
CA LYS A 314 -15.89 27.41 20.01
C LYS A 314 -16.88 28.14 20.93
N GLY A 315 -17.59 27.41 21.81
CA GLY A 315 -18.62 27.96 22.69
C GLY A 315 -20.03 27.98 22.09
N ASP A 316 -20.24 27.37 20.91
CA ASP A 316 -21.55 27.31 20.24
C ASP A 316 -22.51 26.34 20.97
N ILE A 317 -21.98 25.38 21.74
CA ILE A 317 -22.74 24.38 22.49
C ILE A 317 -22.13 24.27 23.89
N GLN A 318 -22.95 24.44 24.93
CA GLN A 318 -22.52 24.11 26.29
C GLN A 318 -22.38 22.59 26.42
N MET A 319 -21.26 22.14 27.00
CA MET A 319 -21.09 20.75 27.37
C MET A 319 -22.17 20.44 28.41
N TYR A 320 -23.23 19.70 28.04
CA TYR A 320 -24.23 19.29 29.01
C TYR A 320 -23.54 18.47 30.09
N PRO A 321 -23.54 18.92 31.36
CA PRO A 321 -22.89 18.21 32.45
C PRO A 321 -23.83 17.11 32.89
N TRP A 322 -23.89 16.00 32.17
CA TRP A 322 -24.64 14.83 32.64
C TRP A 322 -23.87 13.54 32.37
N GLN A 323 -23.51 12.92 33.50
CA GLN A 323 -22.91 11.59 33.77
C GLN A 323 -21.39 11.53 33.77
#